data_AF-A0AAE3ZUC2-F1
#
_entry.id   AF-A0AAE3ZUC2-F1
#
_cell.length_a   1.000
_cell.length_b   1.000
_cell.length_c   1.000
_cell.angle_alpha   90.00
_cell.angle_beta   90.00
_cell.angle_gamma   90.00
#
_symmetry.space_group_name_H-M   'P 1'
#
loop_
_entity.id
_entity.type
_entity.pdbx_description
1 polymer ?
#
loop_
_entity_poly.entity_id
_entity_poly.type
_entity_poly.pdbx_seq_one_letter_code
_entity_poly.pdbx_strand_id
1 'polypeptide(L)'
;MREKIPDGLALVAAFANTVDVEAGTDELADVDGLRRWLAAHGHDGPAGDAELAHVRDFRAALRDEIAAHHDQPATTPHRETATRHAEAASRHEAATQPGDGKASQPAAHHDGAAPAAQRDGAAPATQPGGDVRTGEQAGARARLNAHARGVPVRVALDLGGVRLEAAGASGVESLLGALLAELLLAERDGVWRRLKICDAETCREAFYDWSKNSSRRWCSMGVCGNRSKTRAYRVRRRES
;
A
#
# COMPACT_ATOMS: atom_id res chain seq x y z
N MET A 1 21.48 5.28 -3.10
CA MET A 1 20.34 5.53 -4.00
C MET A 1 19.14 4.79 -3.41
N ARG A 2 18.09 5.50 -2.97
CA ARG A 2 16.82 4.87 -2.58
C ARG A 2 16.21 4.31 -3.86
N GLU A 3 15.86 3.04 -3.88
CA GLU A 3 15.21 2.41 -5.04
C GLU A 3 13.76 2.90 -5.14
N LYS A 4 13.27 3.08 -6.37
CA LYS A 4 11.94 3.65 -6.63
C LYS A 4 10.84 2.68 -6.16
N ILE A 5 9.80 3.20 -5.52
CA ILE A 5 8.57 2.46 -5.21
C ILE A 5 7.74 2.38 -6.50
N PRO A 6 7.14 1.22 -6.85
CA PRO A 6 6.27 1.11 -8.02
C PRO A 6 5.15 2.15 -7.98
N ASP A 7 4.75 2.67 -9.15
CA ASP A 7 3.79 3.78 -9.23
C ASP A 7 2.44 3.42 -8.58
N GLY A 8 1.95 2.18 -8.76
CA GLY A 8 0.74 1.65 -8.10
C GLY A 8 0.87 1.41 -6.58
N LEU A 9 1.98 1.80 -5.96
CA LEU A 9 2.15 1.84 -4.50
C LEU A 9 2.68 3.19 -4.02
N ALA A 10 2.91 4.15 -4.94
CA ALA A 10 3.51 5.43 -4.61
C ALA A 10 2.65 6.23 -3.64
N LEU A 11 1.33 6.32 -3.88
CA LEU A 11 0.40 7.01 -2.99
C LEU A 11 0.35 6.37 -1.59
N VAL A 12 0.26 5.04 -1.54
CA VAL A 12 0.24 4.28 -0.27
C VAL A 12 1.53 4.53 0.51
N ALA A 13 2.69 4.44 -0.14
CA ALA A 13 3.97 4.65 0.51
C ALA A 13 4.18 6.11 0.95
N ALA A 14 3.80 7.08 0.10
CA ALA A 14 3.85 8.50 0.45
C ALA A 14 2.97 8.79 1.67
N PHE A 15 1.73 8.29 1.67
CA PHE A 15 0.82 8.43 2.80
C PHE A 15 1.36 7.77 4.08
N ALA A 16 1.88 6.55 3.98
CA ALA A 16 2.51 5.87 5.11
C ALA A 16 3.73 6.66 5.64
N ASN A 17 4.48 7.33 4.77
CA ASN A 17 5.69 8.09 5.09
C ASN A 17 5.46 9.56 5.46
N THR A 18 4.21 10.02 5.55
CA THR A 18 3.88 11.34 6.13
C THR A 18 4.37 11.50 7.57
N VAL A 19 4.62 10.40 8.27
CA VAL A 19 5.33 10.39 9.55
C VAL A 19 6.78 9.94 9.35
N ASP A 20 7.71 10.82 9.70
CA ASP A 20 9.15 10.54 9.73
C ASP A 20 9.57 10.34 11.19
N VAL A 21 9.83 9.08 11.56
CA VAL A 21 10.25 8.70 12.91
C VAL A 21 11.68 9.15 13.21
N GLU A 22 12.53 9.28 12.19
CA GLU A 22 13.92 9.70 12.36
C GLU A 22 14.01 11.20 12.62
N ALA A 23 13.24 11.99 11.86
CA ALA A 23 13.17 13.44 12.02
C ALA A 23 12.21 13.88 13.14
N GLY A 24 11.31 13.00 13.59
CA GLY A 24 10.27 13.34 14.56
C GLY A 24 9.19 14.28 14.00
N THR A 25 8.99 14.26 12.68
CA THR A 25 8.05 15.13 11.97
C THR A 25 6.84 14.36 11.46
N ASP A 26 5.71 15.06 11.35
CA ASP A 26 4.46 14.51 10.83
C ASP A 26 3.81 15.57 9.90
N GLU A 27 3.71 15.28 8.61
CA GLU A 27 3.04 16.16 7.64
C GLU A 27 1.54 16.30 7.93
N LEU A 28 0.97 15.32 8.64
CA LEU A 28 -0.42 15.30 9.11
C LEU A 28 -0.47 15.59 10.62
N ALA A 29 0.39 16.49 11.11
CA ALA A 29 0.39 16.90 12.51
C ALA A 29 -0.86 17.72 12.88
N ASP A 30 -1.36 18.53 11.94
CA ASP A 30 -2.48 19.45 12.10
C ASP A 30 -3.37 19.48 10.84
N VAL A 31 -4.52 20.18 10.95
CA VAL A 31 -5.52 20.24 9.88
C VAL A 31 -4.98 20.96 8.64
N ASP A 32 -4.10 21.95 8.79
CA ASP A 32 -3.52 22.66 7.65
C ASP A 32 -2.51 21.78 6.91
N GLY A 33 -1.77 20.93 7.63
CA GLY A 33 -0.95 19.85 7.09
C GLY A 33 -1.78 18.88 6.27
N LEU A 34 -2.92 18.42 6.81
CA LEU A 34 -3.87 17.59 6.06
C LEU A 34 -4.35 18.28 4.78
N ARG A 35 -4.78 19.54 4.84
CA ARG A 35 -5.22 20.29 3.65
C ARG A 35 -4.14 20.39 2.59
N ARG A 36 -2.92 20.77 2.99
CA ARG A 36 -1.77 20.85 2.07
C ARG A 36 -1.47 19.50 1.44
N TRP A 37 -1.49 18.43 2.23
CA TRP A 37 -1.21 17.09 1.75
C TRP A 37 -2.28 16.58 0.77
N LEU A 38 -3.56 16.77 1.09
CA LEU A 38 -4.67 16.44 0.21
C LEU A 38 -4.57 17.18 -1.14
N ALA A 39 -4.34 18.49 -1.11
CA ALA A 39 -4.19 19.30 -2.31
C ALA A 39 -2.99 18.84 -3.17
N ALA A 40 -1.85 18.57 -2.53
CA ALA A 40 -0.65 18.09 -3.23
C ALA A 40 -0.84 16.72 -3.91
N HIS A 41 -1.84 15.94 -3.49
CA HIS A 41 -2.16 14.61 -4.04
C HIS A 41 -3.48 14.59 -4.82
N GLY A 42 -4.07 15.75 -5.14
CA GLY A 42 -5.28 15.85 -5.96
C GLY A 42 -6.59 15.43 -5.27
N HIS A 43 -6.61 15.47 -3.93
CA HIS A 43 -7.75 15.13 -3.10
C HIS A 43 -8.31 16.35 -2.37
N ASP A 44 -8.30 17.54 -3.00
CA ASP A 44 -8.86 18.77 -2.45
C ASP A 44 -10.26 18.53 -1.87
N GLY A 45 -10.56 19.12 -0.71
CA GLY A 45 -11.86 18.99 -0.08
C GLY A 45 -11.87 19.37 1.39
N PRO A 46 -13.00 19.12 2.09
CA PRO A 46 -13.13 19.40 3.51
C PRO A 46 -12.10 18.65 4.35
N ALA A 47 -11.54 19.36 5.32
CA ALA A 47 -10.64 18.80 6.33
C ALA A 47 -10.85 19.57 7.64
N GLY A 48 -11.16 18.82 8.69
CA GLY A 48 -11.22 19.27 10.07
C GLY A 48 -10.54 18.27 11.01
N ASP A 49 -10.72 18.47 12.31
CA ASP A 49 -10.07 17.63 13.33
C ASP A 49 -10.52 16.16 13.28
N ALA A 50 -11.78 15.91 12.92
CA ALA A 50 -12.32 14.56 12.77
C ALA A 50 -11.67 13.83 11.60
N GLU A 51 -11.55 14.48 10.45
CA GLU A 51 -10.86 13.94 9.28
C GLU A 51 -9.38 13.69 9.57
N LEU A 52 -8.73 14.63 10.27
CA LEU A 52 -7.33 14.49 10.69
C LEU A 52 -7.12 13.27 11.61
N ALA A 53 -7.96 13.11 12.63
CA ALA A 53 -7.92 11.95 13.50
C ALA A 53 -8.10 10.66 12.70
N HIS A 54 -9.11 10.62 11.81
CA HIS A 54 -9.39 9.45 10.99
C HIS A 54 -8.21 9.04 10.09
N VAL A 55 -7.59 9.99 9.37
CA VAL A 55 -6.45 9.64 8.50
C VAL A 55 -5.22 9.20 9.30
N ARG A 56 -5.00 9.75 10.50
CA ARG A 56 -3.88 9.33 11.35
C ARG A 56 -4.08 7.92 11.90
N ASP A 57 -5.31 7.58 12.29
CA ASP A 57 -5.68 6.22 12.72
C ASP A 57 -5.56 5.22 11.56
N PHE A 58 -6.07 5.59 10.38
CA PHE A 58 -5.92 4.78 9.17
C PHE A 58 -4.45 4.56 8.82
N ARG A 59 -3.62 5.61 8.86
CA ARG A 59 -2.18 5.53 8.63
C ARG A 59 -1.49 4.62 9.64
N ALA A 60 -1.84 4.71 10.92
CA ALA A 60 -1.28 3.83 11.95
C ALA A 60 -1.60 2.37 11.65
N ALA A 61 -2.87 2.04 11.39
CA ALA A 61 -3.30 0.69 11.04
C ALA A 61 -2.62 0.18 9.76
N LEU A 62 -2.49 1.03 8.73
CA LEU A 62 -1.81 0.70 7.48
C LEU A 62 -0.31 0.42 7.71
N ARG A 63 0.38 1.25 8.50
CA ARG A 63 1.80 1.07 8.81
C ARG A 63 2.05 -0.22 9.60
N ASP A 64 1.15 -0.57 10.52
CA ASP A 64 1.23 -1.83 11.26
C ASP A 64 1.03 -3.05 10.34
N GLU A 65 0.08 -2.97 9.40
CA GLU A 65 -0.09 -4.00 8.37
C GLU A 65 1.16 -4.13 7.47
N ILE A 66 1.72 -3.03 7.00
CA ILE A 66 2.94 -3.05 6.18
C ILE A 66 4.13 -3.60 6.99
N ALA A 67 4.23 -3.30 8.29
CA ALA A 67 5.28 -3.83 9.15
C ALA A 67 5.17 -5.36 9.29
N ALA A 68 3.96 -5.91 9.28
CA ALA A 68 3.71 -7.35 9.34
C ALA A 68 4.26 -8.11 8.12
N HIS A 69 4.49 -7.45 6.99
CA HIS A 69 4.98 -8.10 5.76
C HIS A 69 6.36 -8.73 5.90
N HIS A 70 7.20 -8.34 6.87
CA HIS A 70 8.50 -8.99 7.10
C HIS A 70 8.40 -10.48 7.41
N ASP A 71 7.29 -10.88 8.00
CA ASP A 71 7.07 -12.23 8.52
C ASP A 71 6.16 -13.07 7.64
N GLN A 72 5.77 -12.52 6.48
CA GLN A 72 4.90 -13.18 5.53
C GLN A 72 5.72 -13.66 4.32
N PRO A 73 5.39 -14.83 3.76
CA PRO A 73 6.04 -15.27 2.53
C PRO A 73 5.75 -14.26 1.41
N ALA A 74 6.76 -14.01 0.58
CA ALA A 74 6.58 -13.17 -0.60
C ALA A 74 5.50 -13.78 -1.50
N THR A 75 4.55 -12.96 -1.94
CA THR A 75 3.69 -13.33 -3.07
C THR A 75 4.53 -13.32 -4.34
N THR A 76 4.32 -14.32 -5.20
CA THR A 76 4.89 -14.30 -6.55
C THR A 76 4.21 -13.18 -7.31
N PRO A 77 4.93 -12.15 -7.79
CA PRO A 77 4.32 -11.13 -8.62
C PRO A 77 3.74 -11.81 -9.86
N HIS A 78 2.50 -11.49 -10.23
CA HIS A 78 1.98 -11.86 -11.53
C HIS A 78 2.74 -11.02 -12.55
N ARG A 79 3.83 -11.61 -13.09
CA ARG A 79 4.96 -10.96 -13.78
C ARG A 79 4.57 -10.12 -15.01
N GLU A 80 3.32 -10.19 -15.45
CA GLU A 80 2.75 -9.45 -16.58
C GLU A 80 1.80 -8.31 -16.15
N THR A 81 1.35 -8.26 -14.90
CA THR A 81 0.30 -7.34 -14.45
C THR A 81 0.89 -6.01 -13.95
N ALA A 82 1.97 -6.04 -13.16
CA ALA A 82 2.60 -4.83 -12.62
C ALA A 82 3.01 -3.79 -13.70
N THR A 83 3.39 -4.24 -14.89
CA THR A 83 3.69 -3.37 -16.05
C THR A 83 2.44 -2.71 -16.63
N ARG A 84 1.30 -3.41 -16.68
CA ARG A 84 0.03 -2.87 -17.20
C ARG A 84 -0.56 -1.80 -16.29
N HIS A 85 -0.29 -1.84 -14.98
CA HIS A 85 -0.75 -0.82 -14.02
C HIS A 85 -0.03 0.51 -14.18
N ALA A 86 1.29 0.48 -14.31
CA ALA A 86 2.08 1.68 -14.60
C ALA A 86 1.58 2.34 -15.90
N GLU A 87 1.28 1.54 -16.93
CA GLU A 87 0.77 2.05 -18.19
C GLU A 87 -0.70 2.51 -18.14
N ALA A 88 -1.56 1.86 -17.34
CA ALA A 88 -2.98 2.22 -17.22
C ALA A 88 -3.20 3.50 -16.38
N ALA A 89 -2.42 3.68 -15.31
CA ALA A 89 -2.44 4.91 -14.50
C ALA A 89 -2.02 6.13 -15.34
N SER A 90 -0.94 6.02 -16.12
CA SER A 90 -0.48 7.10 -17.01
C SER A 90 -1.47 7.40 -18.16
N ARG A 91 -2.26 6.42 -18.61
CA ARG A 91 -3.32 6.64 -19.60
C ARG A 91 -4.53 7.38 -19.03
N HIS A 92 -4.85 7.21 -17.74
CA HIS A 92 -5.97 7.90 -17.10
C HIS A 92 -5.71 9.40 -16.88
N GLU A 93 -4.50 9.78 -16.49
CA GLU A 93 -4.11 11.20 -16.43
C GLU A 93 -4.20 11.87 -17.81
N ALA A 94 -3.85 11.15 -18.88
CA ALA A 94 -3.96 11.65 -20.25
C ALA A 94 -5.41 11.73 -20.76
N ALA A 95 -6.30 10.81 -20.34
CA ALA A 95 -7.67 10.70 -20.83
C ALA A 95 -8.70 11.59 -20.11
N THR A 96 -8.34 12.17 -18.96
CA THR A 96 -9.24 13.04 -18.17
C THR A 96 -9.17 14.52 -18.60
N GLN A 97 -8.40 14.83 -19.65
CA GLN A 97 -8.48 16.11 -20.35
C GLN A 97 -9.69 16.11 -21.30
N PRO A 98 -10.59 17.11 -21.23
CA PRO A 98 -11.80 17.10 -22.04
C PRO A 98 -11.48 17.37 -23.51
N GLY A 99 -11.71 16.37 -24.36
CA GLY A 99 -11.68 16.48 -25.82
C GLY A 99 -13.08 16.30 -26.41
N ASP A 100 -13.46 17.18 -27.34
CA ASP A 100 -14.76 17.20 -28.03
C ASP A 100 -15.06 15.88 -28.77
N GLY A 101 -16.26 15.34 -28.54
CA GLY A 101 -16.56 13.93 -28.78
C GLY A 101 -17.01 13.51 -30.17
N LYS A 102 -17.32 12.21 -30.31
CA LYS A 102 -18.52 11.71 -31.00
C LYS A 102 -18.76 10.23 -30.71
N ALA A 103 -20.01 9.90 -30.40
CA ALA A 103 -20.48 8.55 -30.12
C ALA A 103 -20.65 7.70 -31.39
N SER A 104 -20.38 6.40 -31.29
CA SER A 104 -20.94 5.35 -32.14
C SER A 104 -20.86 3.99 -31.42
N GLN A 105 -21.91 3.17 -31.60
CA GLN A 105 -22.19 1.87 -30.98
C GLN A 105 -22.68 0.92 -32.12
N PRO A 106 -22.89 -0.41 -31.93
CA PRO A 106 -21.95 -1.48 -31.55
C PRO A 106 -22.11 -2.74 -32.44
N ALA A 107 -21.36 -3.84 -32.21
CA ALA A 107 -21.74 -5.18 -32.71
C ALA A 107 -21.18 -6.38 -31.88
N ALA A 108 -22.13 -7.18 -31.37
CA ALA A 108 -22.24 -8.64 -31.16
C ALA A 108 -21.06 -9.56 -30.74
N HIS A 109 -21.33 -10.27 -29.61
CA HIS A 109 -21.19 -11.70 -29.25
C HIS A 109 -19.98 -12.56 -29.68
N HIS A 110 -19.48 -13.42 -28.75
CA HIS A 110 -19.54 -14.90 -28.83
C HIS A 110 -18.95 -15.59 -27.56
N ASP A 111 -19.53 -16.76 -27.26
CA ASP A 111 -19.34 -17.66 -26.11
C ASP A 111 -17.98 -18.39 -26.02
N GLY A 112 -17.64 -18.91 -24.84
CA GLY A 112 -16.63 -19.99 -24.72
C GLY A 112 -16.19 -20.33 -23.30
N ALA A 113 -16.55 -21.52 -22.84
CA ALA A 113 -16.43 -22.05 -21.48
C ALA A 113 -15.01 -22.45 -21.02
N ALA A 114 -14.84 -22.50 -19.69
CA ALA A 114 -13.70 -23.04 -18.96
C ALA A 114 -13.64 -24.58 -18.98
N PRO A 115 -12.50 -25.17 -18.58
CA PRO A 115 -12.57 -26.30 -17.66
C PRO A 115 -11.64 -26.19 -16.45
N ALA A 116 -12.10 -26.82 -15.37
CA ALA A 116 -11.46 -27.00 -14.09
C ALA A 116 -10.27 -27.98 -14.14
N ALA A 117 -9.28 -27.79 -13.25
CA ALA A 117 -8.38 -28.85 -12.83
C ALA A 117 -8.00 -28.68 -11.36
N GLN A 118 -8.47 -29.65 -10.58
CA GLN A 118 -8.25 -29.87 -9.16
C GLN A 118 -6.86 -30.49 -8.94
N ARG A 119 -6.11 -30.06 -7.91
CA ARG A 119 -4.98 -30.81 -7.36
C ARG A 119 -4.92 -30.68 -5.84
N ASP A 120 -5.04 -31.83 -5.21
CA ASP A 120 -4.83 -32.12 -3.80
C ASP A 120 -3.38 -31.88 -3.36
N GLY A 121 -3.17 -31.63 -2.06
CA GLY A 121 -1.92 -32.01 -1.41
C GLY A 121 -1.38 -31.10 -0.31
N ALA A 122 -1.69 -31.48 0.94
CA ALA A 122 -0.83 -31.45 2.14
C ALA A 122 -0.32 -30.10 2.71
N ALA A 123 -0.88 -29.74 3.86
CA ALA A 123 -0.37 -28.73 4.78
C ALA A 123 0.90 -29.21 5.53
N PRO A 124 1.90 -28.35 5.76
CA PRO A 124 2.93 -28.61 6.75
C PRO A 124 2.62 -27.94 8.10
N ALA A 125 3.08 -28.62 9.13
CA ALA A 125 2.83 -28.43 10.55
C ALA A 125 3.19 -27.04 11.12
N THR A 126 2.34 -26.58 12.04
CA THR A 126 2.46 -25.38 12.86
C THR A 126 3.58 -25.51 13.90
N GLN A 127 4.50 -24.53 13.98
CA GLN A 127 5.48 -24.42 15.07
C GLN A 127 4.97 -23.51 16.20
N PRO A 128 5.22 -23.86 17.49
CA PRO A 128 4.70 -23.14 18.64
C PRO A 128 5.60 -21.95 18.98
N GLY A 129 5.31 -20.84 18.30
CA GLY A 129 5.85 -19.50 18.56
C GLY A 129 5.08 -18.40 17.81
N GLY A 130 4.09 -18.78 17.00
CA GLY A 130 3.38 -17.90 16.08
C GLY A 130 2.16 -17.17 16.66
N ASP A 131 1.73 -17.45 17.89
CA ASP A 131 0.39 -17.04 18.34
C ASP A 131 0.27 -15.54 18.63
N VAL A 132 1.23 -14.95 19.36
CA VAL A 132 1.19 -13.53 19.74
C VAL A 132 1.36 -12.62 18.52
N ARG A 133 2.29 -12.94 17.62
CA ARG A 133 2.56 -12.15 16.42
C ARG A 133 1.45 -12.30 15.39
N THR A 134 0.89 -13.50 15.20
CA THR A 134 -0.28 -13.70 14.34
C THR A 134 -1.49 -12.97 14.90
N GLY A 135 -1.65 -12.91 16.23
CA GLY A 135 -2.67 -12.11 16.90
C GLY A 135 -2.51 -10.60 16.68
N GLU A 136 -1.29 -10.07 16.78
CA GLU A 136 -0.99 -8.65 16.52
C GLU A 136 -1.23 -8.29 15.03
N GLN A 137 -0.82 -9.17 14.12
CA GLN A 137 -1.08 -9.04 12.68
C GLN A 137 -2.57 -9.08 12.35
N ALA A 138 -3.31 -10.03 12.95
CA ALA A 138 -4.77 -10.09 12.84
C ALA A 138 -5.43 -8.82 13.39
N GLY A 139 -4.87 -8.24 14.47
CA GLY A 139 -5.30 -6.97 15.04
C GLY A 139 -5.06 -5.78 14.10
N ALA A 140 -3.88 -5.67 13.49
CA ALA A 140 -3.58 -4.61 12.51
C ALA A 140 -4.54 -4.68 11.31
N ARG A 141 -4.71 -5.87 10.73
CA ARG A 141 -5.65 -6.11 9.63
C ARG A 141 -7.08 -5.78 10.03
N ALA A 142 -7.51 -6.14 11.24
CA ALA A 142 -8.85 -5.83 11.74
C ALA A 142 -9.09 -4.32 11.87
N ARG A 143 -8.12 -3.55 12.38
CA ARG A 143 -8.21 -2.08 12.43
C ARG A 143 -8.31 -1.48 11.04
N LEU A 144 -7.45 -1.91 10.11
CA LEU A 144 -7.50 -1.43 8.72
C LEU A 144 -8.85 -1.75 8.06
N ASN A 145 -9.38 -2.95 8.28
CA ASN A 145 -10.70 -3.35 7.80
C ASN A 145 -11.83 -2.52 8.42
N ALA A 146 -11.72 -2.12 9.68
CA ALA A 146 -12.72 -1.29 10.35
C ALA A 146 -12.86 0.08 9.66
N HIS A 147 -11.74 0.72 9.32
CA HIS A 147 -11.76 1.95 8.55
C HIS A 147 -12.25 1.73 7.12
N ALA A 148 -11.79 0.66 6.45
CA ALA A 148 -12.16 0.39 5.06
C ALA A 148 -13.67 0.18 4.85
N ARG A 149 -14.39 -0.34 5.86
CA ARG A 149 -15.86 -0.54 5.80
C ARG A 149 -16.65 0.75 5.57
N GLY A 150 -16.14 1.88 6.04
CA GLY A 150 -16.82 3.17 5.94
C GLY A 150 -16.51 3.94 4.65
N VAL A 151 -15.59 3.46 3.83
CA VAL A 151 -15.07 4.20 2.67
C VAL A 151 -15.85 3.80 1.42
N PRO A 152 -16.62 4.72 0.81
CA PRO A 152 -17.39 4.39 -0.37
C PRO A 152 -16.47 4.31 -1.60
N VAL A 153 -16.49 3.16 -2.26
CA VAL A 153 -15.81 2.90 -3.54
C VAL A 153 -16.83 2.50 -4.60
N ARG A 154 -16.57 2.82 -5.86
CA ARG A 154 -17.41 2.46 -6.99
C ARG A 154 -16.62 1.72 -8.05
N VAL A 155 -17.31 0.87 -8.80
CA VAL A 155 -16.73 0.23 -9.99
C VAL A 155 -17.03 1.11 -11.19
N ALA A 156 -15.99 1.55 -11.88
CA ALA A 156 -16.10 2.23 -13.17
C ALA A 156 -15.69 1.29 -14.29
N LEU A 157 -16.41 1.37 -15.41
CA LEU A 157 -16.14 0.61 -16.62
C LEU A 157 -15.95 1.60 -17.77
N ASP A 158 -14.85 1.48 -18.48
CA ASP A 158 -14.56 2.23 -19.70
C ASP A 158 -13.82 1.36 -20.72
N LEU A 159 -13.41 1.95 -21.84
CA LEU A 159 -12.68 1.24 -22.90
C LEU A 159 -11.32 0.69 -22.43
N GLY A 160 -10.78 1.20 -21.32
CA GLY A 160 -9.56 0.74 -20.66
C GLY A 160 -9.78 -0.40 -19.66
N GLY A 161 -11.03 -0.76 -19.36
CA GLY A 161 -11.40 -1.93 -18.57
C GLY A 161 -12.24 -1.61 -17.33
N VAL A 162 -12.12 -2.47 -16.32
CA VAL A 162 -12.86 -2.37 -15.05
C VAL A 162 -11.91 -1.89 -13.96
N ARG A 163 -12.28 -0.80 -13.28
CA ARG A 163 -11.46 -0.14 -12.25
C ARG A 163 -12.30 0.15 -11.01
N LEU A 164 -11.64 0.11 -9.85
CA LEU A 164 -12.20 0.59 -8.61
C LEU A 164 -11.79 2.06 -8.44
N GLU A 165 -12.75 2.93 -8.17
CA GLU A 165 -12.51 4.35 -7.89
C GLU A 165 -13.06 4.71 -6.51
N ALA A 166 -12.52 5.77 -5.91
CA ALA A 166 -13.20 6.43 -4.81
C ALA A 166 -14.58 6.94 -5.27
N ALA A 167 -15.62 6.66 -4.50
CA ALA A 167 -16.94 7.23 -4.74
C ALA A 167 -17.10 8.61 -4.08
N GLY A 168 -16.33 8.88 -3.02
CA GLY A 168 -16.22 10.22 -2.43
C GLY A 168 -15.59 11.19 -3.41
N ALA A 169 -16.25 12.34 -3.63
CA ALA A 169 -15.86 13.29 -4.67
C ALA A 169 -14.60 14.12 -4.33
N SER A 170 -14.23 14.22 -3.04
CA SER A 170 -13.23 15.18 -2.55
C SER A 170 -12.70 14.79 -1.16
N GLY A 171 -11.58 15.39 -0.73
CA GLY A 171 -11.09 15.33 0.64
C GLY A 171 -10.67 13.92 1.08
N VAL A 172 -10.84 13.65 2.38
CA VAL A 172 -10.41 12.38 2.99
C VAL A 172 -11.13 11.15 2.42
N GLU A 173 -12.41 11.24 2.05
CA GLU A 173 -13.11 10.10 1.45
C GLU A 173 -12.51 9.73 0.09
N SER A 174 -12.18 10.74 -0.73
CA SER A 174 -11.50 10.54 -2.02
C SER A 174 -10.13 9.88 -1.83
N LEU A 175 -9.33 10.39 -0.89
CA LEU A 175 -8.03 9.81 -0.53
C LEU A 175 -8.15 8.35 -0.08
N LEU A 176 -9.01 8.06 0.89
CA LEU A 176 -9.14 6.71 1.43
C LEU A 176 -9.63 5.73 0.36
N GLY A 177 -10.56 6.16 -0.50
CA GLY A 177 -11.02 5.33 -1.62
C GLY A 177 -9.91 5.03 -2.63
N ALA A 178 -9.07 6.03 -2.94
CA ALA A 178 -7.91 5.86 -3.82
C ALA A 178 -6.87 4.91 -3.20
N LEU A 179 -6.55 5.06 -1.92
CA LEU A 179 -5.67 4.15 -1.20
C LEU A 179 -6.18 2.71 -1.24
N LEU A 180 -7.47 2.48 -0.99
CA LEU A 180 -8.06 1.14 -1.04
C LEU A 180 -8.02 0.53 -2.45
N ALA A 181 -8.25 1.34 -3.49
CA ALA A 181 -8.11 0.90 -4.87
C ALA A 181 -6.68 0.46 -5.20
N GLU A 182 -5.68 1.26 -4.82
CA GLU A 182 -4.26 0.89 -5.00
C GLU A 182 -3.90 -0.40 -4.23
N LEU A 183 -4.35 -0.55 -2.99
CA LEU A 183 -4.12 -1.76 -2.20
C LEU A 183 -4.70 -3.02 -2.87
N LEU A 184 -5.92 -2.93 -3.41
CA LEU A 184 -6.55 -4.04 -4.13
C LEU A 184 -5.73 -4.44 -5.35
N LEU A 185 -5.32 -3.46 -6.15
CA LEU A 185 -4.54 -3.69 -7.36
C LEU A 185 -3.16 -4.24 -7.04
N ALA A 186 -2.50 -3.72 -6.00
CA ALA A 186 -1.21 -4.20 -5.54
C ALA A 186 -1.27 -5.63 -5.00
N GLU A 187 -2.33 -6.02 -4.29
CA GLU A 187 -2.54 -7.39 -3.83
C GLU A 187 -2.77 -8.32 -5.01
N ARG A 188 -3.67 -7.94 -5.94
CA ARG A 188 -3.95 -8.70 -7.18
C ARG A 188 -2.69 -8.97 -7.98
N ASP A 189 -1.80 -7.99 -8.06
CA ASP A 189 -0.58 -8.08 -8.85
C ASP A 189 0.58 -8.75 -8.11
N GLY A 190 0.38 -9.08 -6.82
CA GLY A 190 1.39 -9.71 -5.97
C GLY A 190 2.54 -8.79 -5.58
N VAL A 191 2.35 -7.47 -5.63
CA VAL A 191 3.38 -6.48 -5.27
C VAL A 191 3.18 -5.89 -3.87
N TRP A 192 1.99 -6.04 -3.27
CA TRP A 192 1.66 -5.50 -1.94
C TRP A 192 2.63 -5.93 -0.84
N ARG A 193 2.91 -7.24 -0.72
CA ARG A 193 3.76 -7.80 0.35
C ARG A 193 5.24 -7.43 0.26
N ARG A 194 5.66 -6.76 -0.82
CA ARG A 194 7.03 -6.25 -0.97
C ARG A 194 7.18 -4.83 -0.45
N LEU A 195 6.09 -4.09 -0.22
CA LEU A 195 6.14 -2.85 0.55
C LEU A 195 6.37 -3.22 2.02
N LYS A 196 7.35 -2.61 2.69
CA LYS A 196 7.73 -2.97 4.07
C LYS A 196 8.08 -1.73 4.87
N ILE A 197 7.97 -1.80 6.19
CA ILE A 197 8.48 -0.76 7.10
C ILE A 197 9.92 -1.09 7.48
N CYS A 198 10.84 -0.13 7.45
CA CYS A 198 12.22 -0.35 7.86
C CYS A 198 12.33 -0.84 9.32
N ASP A 199 13.07 -1.91 9.57
CA ASP A 199 13.22 -2.50 10.90
C ASP A 199 14.17 -1.77 11.84
N ALA A 200 14.88 -0.75 11.35
CA ALA A 200 15.60 0.13 12.25
C ALA A 200 14.58 0.95 13.05
N GLU A 201 14.57 0.77 14.38
CA GLU A 201 13.66 1.43 15.33
C GLU A 201 13.58 2.95 15.15
N THR A 202 14.69 3.59 14.78
CA THR A 202 14.75 5.04 14.60
C THR A 202 14.42 5.52 13.19
N CYS A 203 14.16 4.63 12.24
CA CYS A 203 13.88 5.00 10.83
C CYS A 203 12.42 4.73 10.47
N ARG A 204 11.98 3.46 10.55
CA ARG A 204 10.58 3.06 10.28
C ARG A 204 9.96 3.60 8.97
N GLU A 205 10.78 3.93 7.97
CA GLU A 205 10.32 4.38 6.66
C GLU A 205 9.73 3.21 5.86
N ALA A 206 8.61 3.42 5.17
CA ALA A 206 8.06 2.49 4.20
C ALA A 206 8.95 2.47 2.94
N PHE A 207 9.33 1.27 2.50
CA PHE A 207 10.19 1.04 1.34
C PHE A 207 9.74 -0.19 0.56
N TYR A 208 10.14 -0.30 -0.70
CA TYR A 208 9.85 -1.49 -1.51
C TYR A 208 11.04 -2.45 -1.55
N ASP A 209 10.80 -3.74 -1.33
CA ASP A 209 11.79 -4.80 -1.35
C ASP A 209 12.00 -5.39 -2.74
N TRP A 210 12.98 -4.84 -3.45
CA TRP A 210 13.46 -5.33 -4.74
C TRP A 210 14.36 -6.57 -4.67
N SER A 211 14.66 -7.09 -3.47
CA SER A 211 15.51 -8.28 -3.36
C SER A 211 14.81 -9.50 -3.96
N LYS A 212 15.60 -10.37 -4.58
CA LYS A 212 15.10 -11.58 -5.27
C LYS A 212 14.14 -12.39 -4.39
N ASN A 213 14.50 -12.56 -3.12
CA ASN A 213 13.78 -13.42 -2.18
C ASN A 213 12.86 -12.63 -1.23
N SER A 214 12.63 -11.33 -1.47
CA SER A 214 11.90 -10.44 -0.55
C SER A 214 12.40 -10.55 0.90
N SER A 215 13.71 -10.58 1.08
CA SER A 215 14.34 -10.84 2.38
C SER A 215 14.92 -9.57 3.02
N ARG A 216 14.78 -8.41 2.39
CA ARG A 216 15.34 -7.16 2.90
C ARG A 216 14.50 -6.65 4.06
N ARG A 217 15.17 -6.32 5.15
CA ARG A 217 14.56 -5.81 6.39
C ARG A 217 14.74 -4.30 6.60
N TRP A 218 15.66 -3.67 5.86
CA TRP A 218 16.01 -2.26 6.02
C TRP A 218 15.87 -1.47 4.72
N CYS A 219 15.38 -0.23 4.80
CA CYS A 219 15.23 0.66 3.63
C CYS A 219 16.56 0.98 2.94
N SER A 220 17.70 0.82 3.63
CA SER A 220 19.04 0.91 3.05
C SER A 220 20.01 0.02 3.85
N MET A 221 20.71 -0.89 3.16
CA MET A 221 21.75 -1.70 3.81
C MET A 221 22.94 -0.85 4.27
N GLY A 222 23.35 0.14 3.47
CA GLY A 222 24.50 0.98 3.77
C GLY A 222 24.30 1.93 4.97
N VAL A 223 23.05 2.33 5.23
CA VAL A 223 22.70 3.25 6.32
C VAL A 223 22.04 2.50 7.46
N CYS A 224 20.78 2.12 7.30
CA CYS A 224 19.99 1.48 8.36
C CYS A 224 20.52 0.09 8.74
N GLY A 225 20.89 -0.74 7.76
CA GLY A 225 21.47 -2.07 8.02
C GLY A 225 22.77 -2.00 8.84
N ASN A 226 23.69 -1.12 8.45
CA ASN A 226 24.95 -0.90 9.18
C ASN A 226 24.74 -0.28 10.57
N ARG A 227 23.80 0.67 10.69
CA ARG A 227 23.42 1.27 11.97
C ARG A 227 22.89 0.21 12.95
N SER A 228 21.98 -0.66 12.50
CA SER A 228 21.45 -1.77 13.31
C SER A 228 22.54 -2.74 13.78
N LYS A 229 23.46 -3.14 12.89
CA LYS A 229 24.60 -4.01 13.25
C LYS A 229 25.51 -3.37 14.31
N THR A 230 25.80 -2.07 14.14
CA THR A 230 26.66 -1.31 15.06
C THR A 230 26.03 -1.21 16.45
N ARG A 231 24.73 -0.93 16.53
CA ARG A 231 23.99 -0.90 17.80
C ARG A 231 24.03 -2.26 18.50
N ALA A 232 23.73 -3.34 17.78
CA ALA A 232 23.76 -4.70 18.34
C ALA A 232 25.15 -5.10 18.86
N TYR A 233 26.22 -4.71 18.16
CA TYR A 233 27.60 -4.91 18.65
C TYR A 233 27.88 -4.15 19.95
N ARG A 234 27.44 -2.88 20.05
CA ARG A 234 27.64 -2.05 21.25
C ARG A 234 26.87 -2.59 22.47
N VAL A 235 25.64 -3.09 22.27
CA VAL A 235 24.83 -3.71 23.34
C VAL A 235 25.57 -4.93 23.90
N ARG A 236 25.97 -5.88 23.04
CA ARG A 236 26.72 -7.09 23.47
C ARG A 236 28.00 -6.76 24.23
N ARG A 237 28.71 -5.70 23.84
CA ARG A 237 29.94 -5.25 24.52
C ARG A 237 29.73 -4.58 25.87
N ARG A 238 28.52 -4.11 26.17
CA ARG A 238 28.18 -3.54 27.49
C ARG A 238 27.70 -4.61 28.46
N GLU A 239 27.22 -5.72 27.92
CA GLU A 239 26.71 -6.89 28.67
C GLU A 239 27.80 -7.95 28.92
N SER A 240 29.01 -7.77 28.38
CA SER A 240 30.21 -8.59 28.64
C SER A 240 31.17 -7.85 29.55
#